data_AF-A0A1Y0EE75-F1
#
_entry.id   AF-A0A1Y0EE75-F1
#
_cell.length_a   1.000
_cell.length_b   1.000
_cell.length_c   1.000
_cell.angle_alpha   90.00
_cell.angle_beta   90.00
_cell.angle_gamma   90.00
#
_symmetry.space_group_name_H-M   'P 1'
#
loop_
_entity.id
_entity.type
_entity.pdbx_description
1 polymer ?
#
loop_
_entity_poly.entity_id
_entity_poly.type
_entity_poly.pdbx_seq_one_letter_code
_entity_poly.pdbx_strand_id
1 'polypeptide(L)' 'MTKTKAATITIDEKQYALADLTEAARAHIANIQFVDAQIQQLNNEWAVCDTARMAYTAAFSRELAKA' A
#
# COMPACT_ATOMS: atom_id res chain seq x y z
N MET A 1 30.79 -20.63 13.61
CA MET A 1 30.02 -19.54 14.26
C MET A 1 28.86 -19.19 13.36
N THR A 2 27.72 -19.87 13.49
CA THR A 2 26.54 -19.63 12.64
C THR A 2 25.82 -18.38 13.15
N LYS A 3 25.94 -17.28 12.41
CA LYS A 3 25.20 -16.04 12.67
C LYS A 3 23.73 -16.28 12.31
N THR A 4 22.92 -16.69 13.29
CA THR A 4 21.47 -16.75 13.15
C THR A 4 20.98 -15.35 12.81
N LYS A 5 20.56 -15.13 11.56
CA LYS A 5 20.00 -13.84 11.13
C LYS A 5 18.68 -13.68 11.88
N ALA A 6 18.64 -12.80 12.88
CA ALA A 6 17.43 -12.52 13.63
C ALA A 6 16.31 -12.09 12.66
N ALA A 7 15.12 -12.69 12.80
CA ALA A 7 13.99 -12.31 11.97
C ALA A 7 13.57 -10.89 12.34
N THR A 8 13.47 -10.03 11.33
CA THR A 8 13.09 -8.62 11.49
C THR A 8 11.90 -8.31 10.60
N ILE A 9 11.09 -7.36 11.02
CA ILE A 9 9.97 -6.82 10.23
C ILE A 9 10.12 -5.30 10.17
N THR A 10 9.71 -4.71 9.05
CA THR A 10 9.62 -3.26 8.90
C THR A 10 8.15 -2.85 8.96
N ILE A 11 7.82 -1.92 9.85
CA ILE A 11 6.49 -1.31 9.99
C ILE A 11 6.73 0.20 10.11
N ASP A 12 5.97 1.02 9.38
CA ASP A 12 6.14 2.49 9.36
C ASP A 12 7.59 2.94 9.14
N GLU A 13 8.26 2.32 8.15
CA GLU A 13 9.67 2.57 7.80
C GLU A 13 10.69 2.24 8.91
N LYS A 14 10.25 1.70 10.04
CA LYS A 14 11.10 1.31 11.17
C LYS A 14 11.27 -0.19 11.24
N GLN A 15 12.51 -0.63 11.45
CA GLN A 15 12.86 -2.04 11.59
C GLN A 15 12.73 -2.50 13.04
N TYR A 16 12.10 -3.65 13.24
CA TYR A 16 11.88 -4.30 14.53
C TYR A 16 12.41 -5.74 14.49
N ALA A 17 13.13 -6.18 15.52
CA ALA A 17 13.44 -7.58 15.70
C ALA A 17 12.22 -8.31 16.28
N LEU A 18 11.80 -9.42 15.66
CA LEU A 18 10.62 -10.16 16.11
C LEU A 18 10.77 -10.73 17.53
N ALA A 19 12.02 -10.96 17.95
CA ALA A 19 12.37 -11.42 19.30
C ALA A 19 12.11 -10.35 20.38
N ASP A 20 12.15 -9.07 20.02
CA ASP A 20 11.97 -7.95 20.95
C ASP A 20 10.49 -7.55 21.10
N LEU A 21 9.60 -8.12 20.27
CA LEU A 21 8.17 -7.84 20.30
C LEU A 21 7.47 -8.61 21.42
N THR A 22 6.42 -8.00 21.98
CA THR A 22 5.50 -8.70 22.87
C THR A 22 4.59 -9.65 22.07
N GLU A 23 3.96 -10.61 22.74
CA GLU A 23 2.94 -11.50 22.14
C GLU A 23 1.83 -10.70 21.45
N ALA A 24 1.32 -9.67 22.15
CA ALA A 24 0.29 -8.77 21.63
C ALA A 24 0.76 -8.00 20.40
N ALA A 25 2.01 -7.49 20.40
CA ALA A 25 2.57 -6.79 19.24
C ALA A 25 2.70 -7.72 18.03
N ARG A 26 3.16 -8.96 18.23
CA ARG A 26 3.23 -9.96 17.15
C ARG A 26 1.85 -10.28 16.56
N ALA A 27 0.81 -10.36 17.38
CA ALA A 27 -0.55 -10.61 16.92
C ALA A 27 -1.07 -9.50 15.97
N HIS A 28 -0.60 -8.25 16.14
CA HIS A 28 -1.01 -7.15 15.28
C HIS A 28 -0.33 -7.13 13.91
N ILE A 29 0.81 -7.82 13.74
CA ILE A 29 1.56 -7.84 12.47
C ILE A 29 0.68 -8.30 11.30
N ALA A 30 -0.07 -9.38 11.49
CA ALA A 30 -0.93 -9.92 10.44
C ALA A 30 -2.04 -8.92 10.05
N ASN A 31 -2.59 -8.20 11.02
CA ASN A 31 -3.62 -7.19 10.77
C ASN A 31 -3.05 -6.00 10.00
N ILE A 32 -1.84 -5.54 10.36
CA ILE A 32 -1.16 -4.43 9.67
C ILE A 32 -0.90 -4.83 8.21
N GLN A 33 -0.28 -5.98 7.97
CA GLN A 33 0.01 -6.47 6.62
C GLN A 33 -1.26 -6.64 5.77
N PHE A 34 -2.35 -7.09 6.39
CA PHE A 34 -3.63 -7.19 5.71
C PHE A 34 -4.15 -5.81 5.28
N VAL A 35 -4.17 -4.82 6.18
CA VAL A 35 -4.65 -3.47 5.87
C VAL A 35 -3.74 -2.77 4.85
N ASP A 36 -2.44 -2.96 4.93
CA ASP A 36 -1.48 -2.41 3.96
C ASP A 36 -1.75 -2.93 2.53
N ALA A 37 -2.02 -4.23 2.40
CA ALA A 37 -2.39 -4.83 1.12
C ALA A 37 -3.71 -4.24 0.57
N GLN A 38 -4.70 -4.01 1.44
CA GLN A 38 -5.97 -3.39 1.07
C GLN A 38 -5.76 -1.93 0.61
N ILE A 39 -4.92 -1.16 1.30
CA ILE A 39 -4.56 0.21 0.90
C ILE A 39 -3.89 0.21 -0.47
N GLN A 40 -2.93 -0.71 -0.70
CA GLN A 40 -2.26 -0.83 -1.99
C GLN A 40 -3.26 -1.16 -3.11
N GLN A 41 -4.20 -2.07 -2.87
CA GLN A 41 -5.24 -2.40 -3.83
C GLN A 41 -6.11 -1.18 -4.19
N LEU A 42 -6.57 -0.42 -3.18
CA LEU A 42 -7.35 0.80 -3.40
C LEU A 42 -6.57 1.86 -4.19
N ASN A 43 -5.28 2.01 -3.93
CA ASN A 43 -4.42 2.94 -4.69
C ASN A 43 -4.31 2.53 -6.17
N ASN A 44 -4.23 1.23 -6.45
CA ASN A 44 -4.21 0.72 -7.83
C ASN A 44 -5.54 1.03 -8.54
N GLU A 45 -6.67 0.77 -7.87
CA GLU A 45 -8.00 1.09 -8.40
C GLU A 45 -8.18 2.59 -8.64
N TRP A 46 -7.70 3.41 -7.70
CA TRP A 46 -7.70 4.86 -7.84
C TRP A 46 -6.91 5.32 -9.07
N ALA A 47 -5.72 4.76 -9.31
CA ALA A 47 -4.91 5.10 -10.48
C ALA A 47 -5.60 4.76 -11.81
N VAL A 48 -6.32 3.64 -11.87
CA VAL A 48 -7.13 3.25 -13.03
C VAL A 48 -8.27 4.27 -13.25
N CYS A 49 -9.00 4.59 -12.18
CA CYS A 49 -10.09 5.57 -12.23
C CYS A 49 -9.60 6.97 -12.64
N ASP A 50 -8.45 7.41 -12.12
CA ASP A 50 -7.90 8.73 -12.44
C ASP A 50 -7.47 8.83 -13.91
N THR A 51 -6.87 7.76 -14.45
CA THR A 51 -6.54 7.67 -15.88
C THR A 51 -7.80 7.77 -16.76
N ALA A 52 -8.85 7.04 -16.40
CA ALA A 52 -10.13 7.11 -17.13
C ALA A 52 -10.75 8.51 -17.04
N ARG A 53 -10.74 9.12 -15.85
CA ARG A 53 -11.22 10.49 -15.63
C ARG A 53 -10.49 11.49 -16.53
N MET A 54 -9.17 11.43 -16.60
CA MET A 54 -8.36 12.28 -17.49
C MET A 54 -8.77 12.12 -18.95
N ALA A 55 -8.96 10.87 -19.42
CA ALA A 55 -9.39 10.59 -20.79
C ALA A 55 -10.77 11.17 -21.10
N TYR A 56 -11.73 11.00 -20.19
CA TYR A 56 -13.09 11.54 -20.35
C TYR A 56 -13.12 13.07 -20.31
N THR A 57 -12.36 13.71 -19.42
CA THR A 57 -12.23 15.16 -19.39
C THR A 57 -11.66 15.69 -20.71
N ALA A 58 -10.61 15.05 -21.24
CA ALA A 58 -10.04 15.45 -22.52
C ALA A 58 -11.03 15.27 -23.69
N ALA A 59 -11.81 14.19 -23.68
CA ALA A 59 -12.86 13.96 -24.68
C ALA A 59 -13.94 15.03 -24.62
N PHE A 60 -14.43 15.34 -23.41
CA PHE A 60 -15.41 16.39 -23.18
C PHE A 60 -14.91 17.75 -23.69
N SER A 61 -13.67 18.14 -23.38
CA SER A 61 -13.08 19.39 -23.88
C SER A 61 -13.00 19.44 -25.41
N ARG A 62 -12.71 18.31 -26.08
CA ARG A 62 -12.73 18.24 -27.54
C ARG A 62 -14.12 18.42 -28.13
N GLU A 63 -15.15 17.88 -27.50
CA GLU A 63 -16.54 18.09 -27.95
C GLU A 63 -16.97 19.55 -27.77
N LEU A 64 -16.61 20.19 -26.65
CA LEU A 64 -16.89 21.62 -26.44
C LEU A 64 -16.23 22.52 -27.49
N ALA A 65 -15.03 22.18 -27.97
CA ALA A 65 -14.33 22.97 -28.98
C ALA A 65 -14.92 22.82 -30.40
N LYS A 66 -15.80 21.84 -30.65
CA LYS A 66 -16.48 21.64 -31.94
C LYS A 66 -17.81 22.41 -32.03
N ALA A 67 -18.38 22.80 -30.89
CA ALA A 67 -19.62 23.55 -30.79
C ALA A 67 -19.38 25.05 -31.00
#